data_AF-A0A7Y5VB48-F1
#
_entry.id   AF-A0A7Y5VB48-F1
#
_cell.length_a   1.000
_cell.length_b   1.000
_cell.length_c   1.000
_cell.angle_alpha   90.00
_cell.angle_beta   90.00
_cell.angle_gamma   90.00
#
_symmetry.space_group_name_H-M   'P 1'
#
loop_
_entity.id
_entity.type
_entity.pdbx_description
1 polymer ?
#
loop_
_entity_poly.entity_id
_entity_poly.type
_entity_poly.pdbx_seq_one_letter_code
_entity_poly.pdbx_strand_id
1 'polypeptide(L)'
;MKQTAYVPTVVNLIPDETQRLWAGSTDDARRAMLEYDMNGVLGVDGSFALLAQEGERIVLARSLDRPMRYFLAKAAAGPVLIVAERIDEIAAELARHGWSAQFHPSYTRMVPAHHVTTLRLVGCPDPNPVHRRFFDPPRATLPQDLDVIGRYYIEAVYEELRRWLAAHDAAAPIGVPFSGGIDSGAILLCLYKLLLNEGISPARLKAFTLSIDG
;
A
#
# COMPACT_ATOMS: atom_id res chain seq x y z
N MET A 1 32.21 3.10 26.72
CA MET A 1 32.10 2.45 25.39
C MET A 1 31.89 3.54 24.37
N LYS A 2 32.79 3.69 23.38
CA LYS A 2 32.54 4.58 22.24
C LYS A 2 31.42 3.94 21.42
N GLN A 3 30.23 4.54 21.43
CA GLN A 3 29.13 4.14 20.56
C GLN A 3 29.51 4.64 19.16
N THR A 4 30.10 3.76 18.35
CA THR A 4 30.35 4.06 16.94
C THR A 4 29.00 4.38 16.32
N ALA A 5 28.82 5.61 15.84
CA ALA A 5 27.59 6.03 15.19
C ALA A 5 27.48 5.24 13.88
N TYR A 6 26.67 4.17 13.89
CA TYR A 6 26.36 3.41 12.69
C TYR A 6 25.51 4.30 11.79
N VAL A 7 25.86 4.41 10.51
CA VAL A 7 25.01 5.08 9.52
C VAL A 7 23.97 4.07 9.04
N PRO A 8 22.69 4.25 9.40
CA PRO A 8 21.64 3.32 9.02
C PRO A 8 21.43 3.36 7.51
N THR A 9 21.59 2.22 6.84
CA THR A 9 21.39 2.12 5.40
C THR A 9 20.00 1.57 5.11
N VAL A 10 19.25 2.27 4.24
CA VAL A 10 17.92 1.85 3.81
C VAL A 10 17.94 1.67 2.30
N VAL A 11 17.51 0.51 1.83
CA VAL A 11 17.29 0.20 0.42
C VAL A 11 15.79 0.09 0.21
N ASN A 12 15.19 1.14 -0.36
CA ASN A 12 13.78 1.11 -0.76
C ASN A 12 13.69 0.69 -2.23
N LEU A 13 13.17 -0.52 -2.47
CA LEU A 13 12.94 -1.06 -3.81
C LEU A 13 11.55 -0.70 -4.36
N ILE A 14 10.71 -0.02 -3.57
CA ILE A 14 9.38 0.43 -4.01
C ILE A 14 9.53 1.80 -4.68
N PRO A 15 9.30 1.91 -6.01
CA PRO A 15 9.52 3.17 -6.72
C PRO A 15 8.44 4.22 -6.40
N ASP A 16 8.83 5.48 -6.37
CA ASP A 16 7.95 6.61 -6.04
C ASP A 16 6.87 6.81 -7.11
N GLU A 17 7.20 6.53 -8.37
CA GLU A 17 6.26 6.61 -9.49
C GLU A 17 5.16 5.54 -9.45
N THR A 18 5.25 4.56 -8.53
CA THR A 18 4.18 3.56 -8.33
C THR A 18 3.16 3.96 -7.28
N GLN A 19 3.41 5.06 -6.54
CA GLN A 19 2.42 5.59 -5.61
C GLN A 19 1.27 6.22 -6.40
N ARG A 20 0.03 5.93 -6.00
CA ARG A 20 -1.19 6.40 -6.64
C ARG A 20 -2.04 7.11 -5.60
N LEU A 21 -1.68 8.35 -5.31
CA LEU A 21 -2.46 9.20 -4.41
C LEU A 21 -3.51 9.97 -5.21
N TRP A 22 -4.75 9.99 -4.73
CA TRP A 22 -5.85 10.71 -5.37
C TRP A 22 -5.79 12.21 -5.09
N ALA A 23 -5.17 12.60 -3.98
CA ALA A 23 -4.94 14.00 -3.57
C ALA A 23 -3.66 14.13 -2.76
N GLY A 24 -3.10 15.35 -2.72
CA GLY A 24 -1.87 15.66 -1.98
C GLY A 24 -0.60 15.14 -2.67
N SER A 25 0.50 15.13 -1.93
CA SER A 25 1.80 14.64 -2.40
C SER A 25 2.33 13.50 -1.53
N THR A 26 3.21 12.67 -2.10
CA THR A 26 3.92 11.64 -1.35
C THR A 26 4.76 12.24 -0.23
N ASP A 27 5.28 13.45 -0.42
CA ASP A 27 6.14 14.13 0.55
C ASP A 27 5.35 14.64 1.76
N ASP A 28 4.13 15.15 1.54
CA ASP A 28 3.22 15.52 2.62
C ASP A 28 2.80 14.29 3.43
N ALA A 29 2.50 13.18 2.75
CA ALA A 29 2.17 11.92 3.41
C ALA A 29 3.34 11.39 4.26
N ARG A 30 4.57 11.41 3.71
CA ARG A 30 5.80 11.04 4.43
C ARG A 30 6.05 11.94 5.65
N ARG A 31 5.80 13.24 5.50
CA ARG A 31 5.93 14.21 6.60
C ARG A 31 4.93 13.90 7.72
N ALA A 32 3.65 13.68 7.38
CA ALA A 32 2.63 13.28 8.36
C ALA A 32 3.02 11.98 9.10
N MET A 33 3.61 11.01 8.39
CA MET A 33 4.14 9.78 9.01
C MET A 33 5.28 10.05 10.00
N LEU A 34 6.23 10.93 9.65
CA LEU A 34 7.36 11.29 10.51
C LEU A 34 6.93 12.09 11.75
N GLU A 35 5.95 12.96 11.60
CA GLU A 35 5.36 13.77 12.67
C GLU A 35 4.38 12.96 13.56
N TYR A 36 4.05 11.73 13.16
CA TYR A 36 3.00 10.89 13.76
C TYR A 36 1.62 11.56 13.78
N ASP A 37 1.32 12.38 12.77
CA ASP A 37 -0.04 12.88 12.55
C ASP A 37 -0.92 11.77 11.97
N MET A 38 -1.56 10.99 12.84
CA MET A 38 -2.41 9.86 12.41
C MET A 38 -3.63 10.32 11.62
N ASN A 39 -4.12 11.55 11.84
CA ASN A 39 -5.23 12.09 11.06
C ASN A 39 -4.75 12.47 9.66
N GLY A 40 -3.56 13.08 9.56
CA GLY A 40 -2.90 13.33 8.28
C GLY A 40 -2.64 12.04 7.50
N VAL A 41 -2.15 10.99 8.15
CA VAL A 41 -1.94 9.68 7.53
C VAL A 41 -3.25 9.01 7.12
N LEU A 42 -4.28 9.08 7.96
CA LEU A 42 -5.62 8.58 7.63
C LEU A 42 -6.23 9.31 6.42
N GLY A 43 -5.91 10.59 6.23
CA GLY A 43 -6.34 11.40 5.09
C GLY A 43 -5.60 11.11 3.79
N VAL A 44 -4.57 10.24 3.79
CA VAL A 44 -3.88 9.83 2.57
C VAL A 44 -4.78 8.90 1.78
N ASP A 45 -5.33 9.42 0.69
CA ASP A 45 -6.29 8.71 -0.14
C ASP A 45 -5.60 8.11 -1.38
N GLY A 46 -5.78 6.80 -1.56
CA GLY A 46 -5.26 6.06 -2.69
C GLY A 46 -4.43 4.82 -2.35
N SER A 47 -3.71 4.35 -3.36
CA SER A 47 -2.93 3.11 -3.35
C SER A 47 -1.45 3.43 -3.17
N PHE A 48 -0.91 3.14 -1.98
CA PHE A 48 0.44 3.51 -1.58
C PHE A 48 1.13 2.47 -0.69
N ALA A 49 2.47 2.48 -0.74
CA ALA A 49 3.41 1.84 0.17
C ALA A 49 4.59 2.80 0.39
N LEU A 50 4.51 3.61 1.44
CA LEU A 50 5.39 4.74 1.70
C LEU A 50 6.42 4.42 2.78
N LEU A 51 7.63 4.91 2.55
CA LEU A 51 8.74 4.94 3.49
C LEU A 51 9.17 6.39 3.70
N ALA A 52 9.45 6.75 4.95
CA ALA A 52 10.18 7.97 5.29
C ALA A 52 11.24 7.67 6.35
N GLN A 53 12.34 8.42 6.32
CA GLN A 53 13.48 8.25 7.21
C GLN A 53 13.89 9.60 7.82
N GLU A 54 14.16 9.60 9.12
CA GLU A 54 14.79 10.70 9.83
C GLU A 54 15.89 10.13 10.75
N GLY A 55 17.15 10.27 10.32
CA GLY A 55 18.29 9.65 10.98
C GLY A 55 18.16 8.11 11.05
N GLU A 56 18.14 7.57 12.27
CA GLU A 56 17.95 6.14 12.56
C GLU A 56 16.48 5.69 12.57
N ARG A 57 15.53 6.63 12.52
CA ARG A 57 14.11 6.35 12.58
C ARG A 57 13.56 6.16 11.18
N ILE A 58 12.94 5.02 10.92
CA ILE A 58 12.23 4.72 9.67
C ILE A 58 10.77 4.49 10.00
N VAL A 59 9.90 5.13 9.25
CA VAL A 59 8.46 4.96 9.32
C VAL A 59 7.95 4.39 8.00
N LEU A 60 7.12 3.35 8.10
CA LEU A 60 6.56 2.61 6.97
C LEU A 60 5.03 2.62 7.11
N ALA A 61 4.32 2.88 6.02
CA ALA A 61 2.86 2.80 5.98
C ALA A 61 2.39 2.33 4.60
N ARG A 62 1.33 1.52 4.58
CA ARG A 62 0.69 1.07 3.33
C ARG A 62 -0.83 1.12 3.40
N SER A 63 -1.42 1.45 2.26
CA SER A 63 -2.82 1.19 1.90
C SER A 63 -3.15 -0.31 1.94
N LEU A 64 -4.43 -0.70 1.91
CA LEU A 64 -4.84 -2.10 2.06
C LEU A 64 -4.45 -3.00 0.86
N ASP A 65 -4.36 -2.45 -0.34
CA ASP A 65 -4.14 -3.20 -1.58
C ASP A 65 -2.65 -3.40 -1.92
N ARG A 66 -1.76 -2.53 -1.42
CA ARG A 66 -0.32 -2.53 -1.81
C ARG A 66 0.61 -3.28 -0.86
N PRO A 67 1.15 -4.47 -1.18
CA PRO A 67 2.06 -5.16 -0.27
C PRO A 67 3.29 -4.31 0.06
N MET A 68 3.76 -4.38 1.31
CA MET A 68 5.00 -3.73 1.74
C MET A 68 5.75 -4.59 2.76
N ARG A 69 6.88 -5.13 2.36
CA ARG A 69 7.70 -6.07 3.12
C ARG A 69 9.03 -5.43 3.48
N TYR A 70 9.63 -5.88 4.57
CA TYR A 70 10.99 -5.50 4.90
C TYR A 70 11.82 -6.66 5.45
N PHE A 71 13.13 -6.55 5.30
CA PHE A 71 14.13 -7.47 5.78
C PHE A 71 15.32 -6.69 6.35
N LEU A 72 15.86 -7.16 7.47
CA LEU A 72 17.02 -6.55 8.11
C LEU A 72 18.27 -7.40 7.87
N ALA A 73 19.16 -6.92 7.01
CA ALA A 73 20.44 -7.56 6.74
C ALA A 73 21.52 -7.02 7.69
N LYS A 74 22.50 -7.87 7.99
CA LYS A 74 23.66 -7.52 8.80
C LYS A 74 24.84 -7.26 7.87
N ALA A 75 25.28 -6.00 7.79
CA ALA A 75 26.52 -5.62 7.11
C ALA A 75 27.60 -5.24 8.12
N ALA A 76 28.86 -5.27 7.70
CA ALA A 76 29.99 -4.88 8.55
C ALA A 76 29.91 -3.42 9.02
N ALA A 77 29.33 -2.54 8.18
CA ALA A 77 29.15 -1.12 8.46
C ALA A 77 27.90 -0.79 9.28
N GLY A 78 27.06 -1.78 9.60
CA GLY A 78 25.81 -1.59 10.34
C GLY A 78 24.63 -2.37 9.75
N PRO A 79 23.44 -2.28 10.38
CA PRO A 79 22.23 -2.89 9.86
C PRO A 79 21.78 -2.21 8.54
N VAL A 80 21.29 -3.02 7.61
CA VAL A 80 20.72 -2.57 6.34
C VAL A 80 19.26 -3.00 6.26
N LEU A 81 18.35 -2.04 6.15
CA LEU A 81 16.93 -2.31 5.96
C LEU A 81 16.62 -2.35 4.47
N ILE A 82 16.15 -3.50 3.98
CA ILE A 82 15.68 -3.65 2.60
C ILE A 82 14.15 -3.68 2.65
N VAL A 83 13.50 -2.82 1.86
CA VAL A 83 12.05 -2.70 1.78
C VAL A 83 11.61 -2.94 0.35
N ALA A 84 10.62 -3.80 0.14
CA ALA A 84 10.14 -4.16 -1.19
C ALA A 84 8.67 -4.60 -1.17
N GLU A 85 8.06 -4.69 -2.34
CA GLU A 85 6.74 -5.28 -2.45
C GLU A 85 6.80 -6.79 -2.46
N ARG A 86 7.81 -7.38 -3.11
CA ARG A 86 7.91 -8.82 -3.27
C ARG A 86 9.11 -9.41 -2.51
N ILE A 87 8.96 -10.67 -2.10
CA ILE A 87 10.00 -11.39 -1.34
C ILE A 87 11.22 -11.71 -2.22
N ASP A 88 11.00 -12.01 -3.50
CA ASP A 88 12.06 -12.30 -4.46
C ASP A 88 12.92 -11.07 -4.79
N GLU A 89 12.37 -9.86 -4.75
CA GLU A 89 13.14 -8.61 -4.88
C GLU A 89 14.12 -8.44 -3.71
N ILE A 90 13.66 -8.73 -2.48
CA ILE A 90 14.53 -8.74 -1.29
C ILE A 90 15.64 -9.77 -1.45
N ALA A 91 15.31 -10.98 -1.90
CA ALA A 91 16.30 -12.05 -2.10
C ALA A 91 17.35 -11.67 -3.16
N ALA A 92 16.92 -11.06 -4.27
CA ALA A 92 17.79 -10.59 -5.34
C ALA A 92 18.72 -9.47 -4.88
N GLU A 93 18.20 -8.52 -4.08
CA GLU A 93 19.02 -7.45 -3.52
C GLU A 93 20.05 -7.99 -2.53
N LEU A 94 19.66 -8.89 -1.61
CA LEU A 94 20.61 -9.57 -0.73
C LEU A 94 21.71 -10.28 -1.53
N ALA A 95 21.38 -10.92 -2.66
CA ALA A 95 22.37 -11.56 -3.51
C ALA A 95 23.35 -10.57 -4.16
N ARG A 96 22.87 -9.40 -4.63
CA ARG A 96 23.73 -8.34 -5.17
C ARG A 96 24.78 -7.86 -4.17
N HIS A 97 24.45 -7.85 -2.88
CA HIS A 97 25.38 -7.46 -1.80
C HIS A 97 26.19 -8.63 -1.23
N GLY A 98 26.01 -9.86 -1.74
CA GLY A 98 26.69 -11.05 -1.23
C GLY A 98 26.15 -11.55 0.11
N TRP A 99 24.91 -11.20 0.47
CA TRP A 99 24.25 -11.55 1.73
C TRP A 99 23.23 -12.69 1.60
N SER A 100 23.24 -13.45 0.50
CA SER A 100 22.28 -14.55 0.27
C SER A 100 22.21 -15.55 1.42
N ALA A 101 23.33 -15.82 2.10
CA ALA A 101 23.38 -16.75 3.23
C ALA A 101 22.57 -16.27 4.45
N GLN A 102 22.23 -14.98 4.53
CA GLN A 102 21.37 -14.43 5.59
C GLN A 102 19.88 -14.62 5.27
N PHE A 103 19.53 -14.87 4.01
CA PHE A 103 18.14 -14.88 3.58
C PHE A 103 17.43 -16.17 3.99
N HIS A 104 16.32 -15.99 4.69
CA HIS A 104 15.29 -17.01 4.82
C HIS A 104 13.93 -16.33 4.64
N PRO A 105 13.01 -16.85 3.80
CA PRO A 105 11.73 -16.19 3.54
C PRO A 105 10.93 -15.84 4.80
N SER A 106 10.96 -16.68 5.83
CA SER A 106 10.24 -16.46 7.10
C SER A 106 10.82 -15.31 7.96
N TYR A 107 11.99 -14.79 7.63
CA TYR A 107 12.57 -13.61 8.29
C TYR A 107 12.10 -12.29 7.66
N THR A 108 11.48 -12.36 6.49
CA THR A 108 10.79 -11.20 5.91
C THR A 108 9.59 -10.84 6.78
N ARG A 109 9.37 -9.54 7.00
CA ARG A 109 8.24 -9.02 7.79
C ARG A 109 7.31 -8.25 6.88
N MET A 110 6.00 -8.42 7.11
CA MET A 110 4.97 -7.62 6.46
C MET A 110 4.73 -6.35 7.27
N VAL A 111 4.69 -5.19 6.62
CA VAL A 111 4.16 -3.98 7.23
C VAL A 111 2.64 -4.14 7.33
N PRO A 112 2.05 -4.10 8.54
CA PRO A 112 0.60 -4.18 8.68
C PRO A 112 -0.08 -2.99 7.99
N ALA A 113 -1.16 -3.27 7.28
CA ALA A 113 -2.06 -2.22 6.79
C ALA A 113 -2.58 -1.37 7.96
N HIS A 114 -3.00 -0.12 7.70
CA HIS A 114 -3.69 0.72 8.69
C HIS A 114 -2.84 1.11 9.91
N HIS A 115 -1.53 0.88 9.85
CA HIS A 115 -0.59 1.28 10.89
C HIS A 115 0.60 2.04 10.29
N VAL A 116 1.09 3.03 11.02
CA VAL A 116 2.47 3.50 10.85
C VAL A 116 3.37 2.58 11.65
N THR A 117 4.26 1.87 10.95
CA THR A 117 5.27 1.00 11.55
C THR A 117 6.58 1.75 11.67
N THR A 118 7.10 1.86 12.89
CA THR A 118 8.36 2.52 13.20
C THR A 118 9.45 1.50 13.48
N LEU A 119 10.59 1.66 12.82
CA LEU A 119 11.83 0.92 13.07
C LEU A 119 12.92 1.91 13.51
N ARG A 120 13.82 1.48 14.40
CA ARG A 120 15.02 2.23 14.79
C ARG A 120 16.28 1.43 14.47
N LEU A 121 17.08 1.87 13.52
CA LEU A 121 18.29 1.16 13.08
C LEU A 121 19.50 1.48 13.97
N VAL A 122 19.41 1.10 15.25
CA VAL A 122 20.41 1.39 16.30
C VAL A 122 21.52 0.32 16.43
N GLY A 123 21.50 -0.72 15.60
CA GLY A 123 22.40 -1.88 15.70
C GLY A 123 21.73 -3.10 16.34
N CYS A 124 22.48 -3.89 17.10
CA CYS A 124 21.99 -5.12 17.77
C CYS A 124 21.49 -4.79 19.20
N PRO A 125 20.37 -5.36 19.66
CA PRO A 125 19.50 -6.35 19.01
C PRO A 125 18.66 -5.76 17.87
N ASP A 126 18.16 -6.65 16.99
CA ASP A 126 17.26 -6.25 15.90
C ASP A 126 16.10 -5.42 16.48
N PRO A 127 15.77 -4.27 15.88
CA PRO A 127 14.76 -3.38 16.43
C PRO A 127 13.39 -4.02 16.42
N ASN A 128 12.73 -3.99 17.57
CA ASN A 128 11.32 -4.32 17.65
C ASN A 128 10.51 -3.20 16.98
N PRO A 129 9.65 -3.53 15.99
CA PRO A 129 8.79 -2.54 15.37
C PRO A 129 7.76 -2.01 16.37
N VAL A 130 7.51 -0.71 16.32
CA VAL A 130 6.37 -0.08 17.02
C VAL A 130 5.29 0.21 15.99
N HIS A 131 4.09 -0.31 16.22
CA HIS A 131 2.94 -0.12 15.33
C HIS A 131 1.95 0.86 15.97
N ARG A 132 1.62 1.94 15.24
CA ARG A 132 0.57 2.89 15.64
C ARG A 132 -0.56 2.84 14.62
N ARG A 133 -1.74 2.43 15.06
CA ARG A 133 -2.93 2.35 14.19
C ARG A 133 -3.43 3.76 13.88
N PHE A 134 -3.72 4.03 12.61
CA PHE A 134 -4.34 5.29 12.17
C PHE A 134 -5.77 5.10 11.62
N PHE A 135 -6.20 3.86 11.38
CA PHE A 135 -7.55 3.53 10.94
C PHE A 135 -8.17 2.48 11.86
N ASP A 136 -9.21 2.87 12.60
CA ASP A 136 -9.95 2.04 13.54
C ASP A 136 -11.44 2.42 13.52
N PRO A 137 -12.17 2.10 12.44
CA PRO A 137 -13.56 2.49 12.32
C PRO A 137 -14.43 1.82 13.39
N PRO A 138 -15.42 2.52 13.96
CA PRO A 138 -16.36 1.93 14.89
C PRO A 138 -17.16 0.81 14.20
N ARG A 139 -17.46 -0.25 14.96
CA ARG A 139 -18.19 -1.41 14.46
C ARG A 139 -19.69 -1.28 14.76
N ALA A 140 -20.50 -1.95 13.95
CA ALA A 140 -21.95 -2.05 14.14
C ALA A 140 -22.68 -0.69 14.26
N THR A 141 -22.27 0.29 13.46
CA THR A 141 -22.86 1.63 13.43
C THR A 141 -24.03 1.79 12.45
N LEU A 142 -24.24 0.81 11.56
CA LEU A 142 -25.31 0.85 10.56
C LEU A 142 -26.63 0.32 11.13
N PRO A 143 -27.78 0.85 10.66
CA PRO A 143 -29.10 0.30 11.01
C PRO A 143 -29.27 -1.12 10.48
N GLN A 144 -30.18 -1.90 11.09
CA GLN A 144 -30.54 -3.25 10.63
C GLN A 144 -31.52 -3.19 9.43
N ASP A 145 -31.14 -2.45 8.39
CA ASP A 145 -31.94 -2.24 7.18
C ASP A 145 -31.06 -2.55 5.97
N LEU A 146 -31.42 -3.60 5.23
CA LEU A 146 -30.63 -4.10 4.10
C LEU A 146 -30.61 -3.11 2.93
N ASP A 147 -31.69 -2.36 2.70
CA ASP A 147 -31.75 -1.40 1.62
C ASP A 147 -30.83 -0.20 1.92
N VAL A 148 -30.80 0.23 3.18
CA VAL A 148 -29.87 1.29 3.64
C VAL A 148 -28.42 0.83 3.55
N ILE A 149 -28.11 -0.39 4.02
CA ILE A 149 -26.75 -0.95 3.96
C ILE A 149 -26.31 -1.10 2.49
N GLY A 150 -27.17 -1.66 1.64
CA GLY A 150 -26.88 -1.84 0.22
C GLY A 150 -26.63 -0.52 -0.50
N ARG A 151 -27.44 0.51 -0.21
CA ARG A 151 -27.23 1.86 -0.75
C ARG A 151 -25.86 2.42 -0.35
N TYR A 152 -25.51 2.40 0.94
CA TYR A 152 -24.20 2.89 1.40
C TYR A 152 -23.03 2.10 0.80
N TYR A 153 -23.19 0.79 0.63
CA TYR A 153 -22.16 -0.03 0.01
C TYR A 153 -21.91 0.38 -1.44
N ILE A 154 -22.96 0.50 -2.25
CA ILE A 154 -22.83 0.89 -3.67
C ILE A 154 -22.39 2.35 -3.82
N GLU A 155 -22.87 3.26 -2.97
CA GLU A 155 -22.38 4.65 -2.93
C GLU A 155 -20.86 4.68 -2.67
N ALA A 156 -20.36 3.92 -1.68
CA ALA A 156 -18.94 3.86 -1.38
C ALA A 156 -18.11 3.28 -2.56
N VAL A 157 -18.61 2.21 -3.19
CA VAL A 157 -17.97 1.63 -4.39
C VAL A 157 -17.94 2.63 -5.54
N TYR A 158 -19.06 3.29 -5.83
CA TYR A 158 -19.17 4.25 -6.92
C TYR A 158 -18.22 5.44 -6.72
N GLU A 159 -18.15 5.99 -5.51
CA GLU A 159 -17.26 7.11 -5.18
C GLU A 159 -15.77 6.74 -5.23
N GLU A 160 -15.41 5.51 -4.82
CA GLU A 160 -14.03 5.04 -4.98
C GLU A 160 -13.67 4.87 -6.46
N LEU A 161 -14.56 4.27 -7.26
CA LEU A 161 -14.36 4.13 -8.69
C LEU A 161 -14.27 5.48 -9.41
N ARG A 162 -15.00 6.50 -8.94
CA ARG A 162 -14.91 7.88 -9.46
C ARG A 162 -13.53 8.48 -9.23
N ARG A 163 -13.00 8.36 -8.01
CA ARG A 163 -11.64 8.82 -7.67
C ARG A 163 -10.57 8.05 -8.46
N TRP A 164 -10.70 6.73 -8.53
CA TRP A 164 -9.83 5.88 -9.33
C TRP A 164 -9.85 6.29 -10.80
N LEU A 165 -11.03 6.47 -11.42
CA LEU A 165 -11.16 6.83 -12.82
C LEU A 165 -10.51 8.19 -13.14
N ALA A 166 -10.68 9.18 -12.25
CA ALA A 166 -10.10 10.51 -12.42
C ALA A 166 -8.56 10.50 -12.36
N ALA A 167 -7.96 9.56 -11.65
CA ALA A 167 -6.50 9.44 -11.52
C ALA A 167 -5.83 8.66 -12.67
N HIS A 168 -6.60 8.05 -13.57
CA HIS A 168 -6.06 7.24 -14.67
C HIS A 168 -6.21 7.96 -16.02
N ASP A 169 -5.33 7.62 -16.96
CA ASP A 169 -5.36 8.15 -18.32
C ASP A 169 -6.76 7.97 -18.95
N ALA A 170 -7.36 9.08 -19.40
CA ALA A 170 -8.68 9.11 -20.01
C ALA A 170 -8.77 8.35 -21.34
N ALA A 171 -7.64 8.07 -22.01
CA ALA A 171 -7.60 7.32 -23.26
C ALA A 171 -7.37 5.80 -23.07
N ALA A 172 -6.85 5.38 -21.91
CA ALA A 172 -6.49 3.98 -21.69
C ALA A 172 -7.72 3.04 -21.70
N PRO A 173 -7.62 1.80 -22.21
CA PRO A 173 -8.70 0.82 -22.03
C PRO A 173 -8.86 0.44 -20.56
N ILE A 174 -10.09 0.15 -20.13
CA ILE A 174 -10.40 -0.30 -18.77
C ILE A 174 -10.84 -1.76 -18.84
N GLY A 175 -10.11 -2.62 -18.13
CA GLY A 175 -10.44 -4.04 -18.02
C GLY A 175 -11.05 -4.37 -16.66
N VAL A 176 -12.13 -5.15 -16.64
CA VAL A 176 -12.72 -5.70 -15.42
C VAL A 176 -12.61 -7.23 -15.46
N PRO A 177 -11.85 -7.86 -14.56
CA PRO A 177 -11.93 -9.30 -14.34
C PRO A 177 -13.33 -9.67 -13.85
N PHE A 178 -14.13 -10.25 -14.73
CA PHE A 178 -15.53 -10.52 -14.51
C PHE A 178 -15.77 -12.01 -14.29
N SER A 179 -16.10 -12.36 -13.05
CA SER A 179 -16.38 -13.74 -12.63
C SER A 179 -17.84 -14.16 -12.84
N GLY A 180 -18.74 -13.23 -13.19
CA GLY A 180 -20.19 -13.45 -13.17
C GLY A 180 -20.84 -13.30 -11.79
N GLY A 181 -20.04 -13.10 -10.73
CA GLY A 181 -20.52 -12.89 -9.37
C GLY A 181 -20.92 -11.45 -9.06
N ILE A 182 -21.55 -11.25 -7.90
CA ILE A 182 -22.07 -9.95 -7.48
C ILE A 182 -20.98 -8.87 -7.33
N ASP A 183 -19.81 -9.23 -6.80
CA ASP A 183 -18.72 -8.27 -6.56
C ASP A 183 -18.16 -7.70 -7.87
N SER A 184 -17.78 -8.57 -8.80
CA SER A 184 -17.26 -8.14 -10.12
C SER A 184 -18.35 -7.50 -10.98
N GLY A 185 -19.61 -7.93 -10.84
CA GLY A 185 -20.77 -7.28 -11.45
C GLY A 185 -21.00 -5.86 -10.93
N ALA A 186 -20.90 -5.64 -9.62
CA ALA A 186 -21.04 -4.30 -9.02
C ALA A 186 -19.97 -3.34 -9.54
N ILE A 187 -18.71 -3.76 -9.63
CA ILE A 187 -17.63 -2.97 -10.21
C ILE A 187 -17.92 -2.63 -11.68
N LEU A 188 -18.29 -3.62 -12.49
CA LEU A 188 -18.57 -3.44 -13.91
C LEU A 188 -19.72 -2.44 -14.14
N LEU A 189 -20.84 -2.61 -13.42
CA LEU A 189 -22.02 -1.76 -13.56
C LEU A 189 -21.76 -0.34 -13.04
N CYS A 190 -21.08 -0.18 -11.91
CA CYS A 190 -20.73 1.13 -11.39
C CYS A 190 -19.79 1.89 -12.32
N LEU A 191 -18.73 1.24 -12.85
CA LEU A 191 -17.84 1.85 -13.83
C LEU A 191 -18.58 2.23 -15.11
N TYR A 192 -19.42 1.34 -15.64
CA TYR A 192 -20.23 1.64 -16.82
C TYR A 192 -21.12 2.86 -16.60
N LYS A 193 -21.85 2.89 -15.48
CA LYS A 193 -22.72 4.02 -15.11
C LYS A 193 -21.94 5.31 -14.91
N LEU A 194 -20.78 5.24 -14.28
CA LEU A 194 -19.89 6.38 -14.06
C LEU A 194 -19.40 6.96 -15.39
N LEU A 195 -18.93 6.13 -16.33
CA LEU A 195 -18.51 6.58 -17.65
C LEU A 195 -19.63 7.34 -18.37
N LEU A 196 -20.86 6.81 -18.35
CA LEU A 196 -22.02 7.48 -18.92
C LEU A 196 -22.31 8.83 -18.24
N ASN A 197 -22.22 8.89 -16.92
CA ASN A 197 -22.49 10.10 -16.14
C ASN A 197 -21.45 11.21 -16.41
N GLU A 198 -20.19 10.83 -16.66
CA GLU A 198 -19.09 11.75 -16.99
C GLU A 198 -19.01 12.07 -18.50
N GLY A 199 -19.95 11.58 -19.31
CA GLY A 199 -19.94 11.78 -20.77
C GLY A 199 -18.79 11.07 -21.49
N ILE A 200 -18.16 10.10 -20.84
CA ILE A 200 -17.05 9.31 -21.38
C ILE A 200 -17.62 8.09 -22.11
N SER A 201 -17.09 7.78 -23.30
CA SER A 201 -17.55 6.63 -24.06
C SER A 201 -17.33 5.32 -23.28
N PRO A 202 -18.39 4.52 -23.02
CA PRO A 202 -18.25 3.23 -22.32
C PRO A 202 -17.56 2.16 -23.18
N ALA A 203 -17.29 2.44 -24.46
CA ALA A 203 -16.63 1.50 -25.36
C ALA A 203 -15.21 1.10 -24.88
N ARG A 204 -14.56 1.92 -24.04
CA ARG A 204 -13.26 1.63 -23.43
C ARG A 204 -13.32 0.61 -22.30
N LEU A 205 -14.50 0.33 -21.74
CA LEU A 205 -14.70 -0.65 -20.68
C LEU A 205 -14.92 -2.04 -21.29
N LYS A 206 -14.11 -3.01 -20.85
CA LYS A 206 -14.18 -4.41 -21.28
C LYS A 206 -14.18 -5.35 -20.08
N ALA A 207 -15.13 -6.26 -20.05
CA ALA A 207 -15.17 -7.34 -19.09
C ALA A 207 -14.41 -8.55 -19.65
N PHE A 208 -13.58 -9.19 -18.82
CA PHE A 208 -12.82 -10.38 -19.18
C PHE A 208 -13.15 -11.51 -18.23
N THR A 209 -13.55 -12.66 -18.76
CA THR A 209 -13.82 -13.87 -18.00
C THR A 209 -12.81 -14.93 -18.39
N LEU A 210 -12.23 -15.61 -17.39
CA LEU A 210 -11.36 -16.76 -17.61
C LEU A 210 -12.17 -18.04 -17.38
N SER A 211 -12.18 -18.92 -18.37
CA SER A 211 -12.66 -20.31 -18.26
C SER A 211 -11.46 -21.22 -18.50
N ILE A 212 -11.23 -22.19 -17.61
CA ILE A 212 -10.10 -23.13 -17.73
C ILE A 212 -10.43 -24.25 -18.74
N ASP A 213 -11.71 -24.52 -18.98
CA ASP A 213 -12.17 -25.62 -19.82
C ASP A 213 -12.89 -25.19 -21.11
N GLY A 214 -13.06 -23.87 -21.33
CA GLY A 214 -13.89 -23.34 -22.41
C GLY A 214 -15.36 -23.34 -22.02
#